data_AF-A0A259CHE4-F1
#
_entry.id   AF-A0A259CHE4-F1
#
_cell.length_a   1.000
_cell.length_b   1.000
_cell.length_c   1.000
_cell.angle_alpha   90.00
_cell.angle_beta   90.00
_cell.angle_gamma   90.00
#
_symmetry.space_group_name_H-M   'P 1'
#
loop_
_entity.id
_entity.type
_entity.pdbx_description
1 polymer ?
#
loop_
_entity_poly.entity_id
_entity_poly.type
_entity_poly.pdbx_seq_one_letter_code
_entity_poly.pdbx_strand_id
1 'polypeptide(L)'
;VYLSNFGWVPMDPADVRKVVLEEPPGKLALDDPKVVAARKALFGGWEGNWFAYNTAHDVKLPGHDGPSLPFLMYPQAVTAAGMLDCLDPDSFRYTIRSAEIAV
;
A
#
# COMPACT_ATOMS: atom_id res chain seq x y z
N VAL A 1 -9.83 6.40 2.85
CA VAL A 1 -10.24 7.15 1.63
C VAL A 1 -11.10 8.34 2.05
N TYR A 2 -10.94 9.53 1.46
CA TYR A 2 -11.83 10.67 1.74
C TYR A 2 -13.05 10.65 0.82
N LEU A 3 -14.25 10.72 1.38
CA LEU A 3 -15.50 10.84 0.65
C LEU A 3 -16.17 12.16 1.04
N SER A 4 -16.52 13.01 0.08
CA SER A 4 -16.97 14.40 0.33
C SER A 4 -18.13 14.54 1.34
N ASN A 5 -19.00 13.52 1.44
CA ASN A 5 -20.15 13.53 2.35
C ASN A 5 -19.96 12.69 3.63
N PHE A 6 -18.85 11.96 3.76
CA PHE A 6 -18.60 11.04 4.88
C PHE A 6 -17.26 11.27 5.59
N GLY A 7 -16.40 12.14 5.05
CA GLY A 7 -15.06 12.38 5.58
C GLY A 7 -14.10 11.23 5.28
N TRP A 8 -13.14 11.01 6.19
CA TRP A 8 -12.19 9.90 6.10
C TRP A 8 -12.86 8.59 6.49
N VAL A 9 -13.07 7.73 5.50
CA VAL A 9 -13.63 6.39 5.67
C VAL A 9 -12.49 5.36 5.63
N PRO A 10 -12.37 4.49 6.65
CA PRO A 10 -11.37 3.42 6.63
C PRO A 10 -11.73 2.42 5.54
N MET A 11 -10.73 1.99 4.77
CA MET A 11 -10.92 0.98 3.74
C MET A 11 -9.66 0.16 3.59
N ASP A 12 -9.82 -1.15 3.35
CA ASP A 12 -8.72 -2.06 3.07
C ASP A 12 -8.92 -2.81 1.74
N PRO A 13 -8.63 -2.16 0.60
CA PRO A 13 -8.70 -2.82 -0.70
C PRO A 13 -7.58 -3.86 -0.92
N ALA A 14 -6.48 -3.80 -0.15
CA ALA A 14 -5.37 -4.72 -0.29
C ALA A 14 -5.77 -6.11 0.21
N ASP A 15 -6.44 -6.19 1.36
CA ASP A 15 -6.95 -7.46 1.89
C ASP A 15 -8.06 -8.06 1.02
N VAL A 16 -8.89 -7.23 0.35
CA VAL A 16 -9.82 -7.74 -0.67
C VAL A 16 -9.06 -8.41 -1.82
N ARG A 17 -7.94 -7.83 -2.26
CA ARG A 17 -7.09 -8.44 -3.30
C ARG A 17 -6.35 -9.67 -2.79
N LYS A 18 -5.98 -9.72 -1.52
CA LYS A 18 -5.40 -10.90 -0.89
C LYS A 18 -6.39 -12.06 -0.85
N VAL A 19 -7.65 -11.80 -0.51
CA VAL A 19 -8.75 -12.79 -0.63
C VAL A 19 -8.87 -13.29 -2.06
N VAL A 20 -8.83 -12.40 -3.06
CA VAL A 20 -8.86 -12.83 -4.47
C VAL A 20 -7.68 -13.76 -4.80
N LEU A 21 -6.47 -13.46 -4.31
CA LEU A 21 -5.26 -14.18 -4.71
C LEU A 21 -5.06 -15.50 -3.95
N GLU A 22 -5.28 -15.48 -2.64
CA GLU A 22 -4.74 -16.49 -1.72
C GLU A 22 -5.81 -17.35 -1.04
N GLU A 23 -7.05 -16.85 -0.89
CA GLU A 23 -8.09 -17.65 -0.22
C GLU A 23 -8.39 -18.91 -1.03
N PRO A 24 -8.32 -20.12 -0.44
CA PRO A 24 -8.48 -21.36 -1.16
C PRO A 24 -9.75 -21.38 -2.02
N PRO A 25 -9.66 -21.82 -3.30
CA PRO A 25 -8.49 -22.42 -3.99
C PRO A 25 -7.41 -21.44 -4.51
N GLY A 26 -7.53 -20.14 -4.21
CA GLY A 26 -6.75 -19.06 -4.78
C GLY A 26 -7.30 -18.59 -6.12
N LYS A 27 -6.92 -17.38 -6.53
CA LYS A 27 -7.38 -16.74 -7.79
C LYS A 27 -8.91 -16.72 -7.96
N LEU A 28 -9.63 -16.40 -6.88
CA LEU A 28 -11.09 -16.29 -6.88
C LEU A 28 -11.57 -15.25 -7.89
N ALA A 29 -12.77 -15.48 -8.46
CA ALA A 29 -13.43 -14.48 -9.29
C ALA A 29 -13.84 -13.26 -8.44
N LEU A 30 -13.96 -12.08 -9.05
CA LEU A 30 -14.30 -10.85 -8.32
C LEU A 30 -15.71 -10.86 -7.71
N ASP A 31 -16.59 -11.71 -8.24
CA ASP A 31 -17.95 -11.95 -7.79
C ASP A 31 -18.08 -13.20 -6.89
N ASP A 32 -16.96 -13.86 -6.56
CA ASP A 32 -16.95 -14.96 -5.61
C ASP A 32 -17.54 -14.49 -4.26
N PRO A 33 -18.40 -15.30 -3.62
CA PRO A 33 -19.02 -14.94 -2.35
C PRO A 33 -18.05 -14.47 -1.26
N LYS A 34 -16.84 -15.05 -1.19
CA LYS A 34 -15.80 -14.63 -0.24
C LYS A 34 -15.29 -13.23 -0.57
N VAL A 35 -15.03 -12.94 -1.85
CA VAL A 35 -14.54 -11.63 -2.31
C VAL A 35 -15.60 -10.55 -2.10
N VAL A 36 -16.87 -10.87 -2.38
CA VAL A 36 -18.00 -9.96 -2.13
C VAL A 36 -18.15 -9.67 -0.64
N ALA A 37 -18.06 -10.70 0.21
CA ALA A 37 -18.11 -10.55 1.66
C ALA A 37 -16.96 -9.67 2.18
N ALA A 38 -15.72 -9.94 1.74
CA ALA A 38 -14.54 -9.14 2.10
C ALA A 38 -14.70 -7.68 1.69
N ARG A 39 -15.14 -7.41 0.45
CA ARG A 39 -15.39 -6.04 -0.03
C ARG A 39 -16.41 -5.30 0.82
N LYS A 40 -17.48 -5.97 1.25
CA LYS A 40 -18.50 -5.38 2.12
C LYS A 40 -17.96 -5.10 3.52
N ALA A 41 -17.17 -6.00 4.08
CA ALA A 41 -16.61 -5.85 5.42
C ALA A 41 -15.51 -4.77 5.49
N LEU A 42 -14.69 -4.67 4.45
CA LEU A 42 -13.53 -3.76 4.39
C LEU A 42 -13.85 -2.41 3.75
N PHE A 43 -15.12 -2.15 3.41
CA PHE A 43 -15.61 -0.81 3.08
C PHE A 43 -16.15 -0.16 4.36
N GLY A 44 -15.37 0.75 4.95
CA GLY A 44 -15.65 1.26 6.30
C GLY A 44 -15.04 0.41 7.42
N GLY A 45 -14.19 -0.56 7.08
CA GLY A 45 -13.47 -1.41 8.02
C GLY A 45 -12.03 -1.65 7.60
N TRP A 46 -11.14 -1.74 8.59
CA TRP A 46 -9.74 -2.14 8.48
C TRP A 46 -9.23 -2.58 9.86
N GLU A 47 -8.04 -3.18 9.94
CA GLU A 47 -7.43 -3.51 11.22
C GLU A 47 -7.08 -2.22 12.00
N GLY A 48 -7.31 -2.17 13.32
CA GLY A 48 -7.19 -0.93 14.11
C GLY A 48 -5.76 -0.56 14.53
N ASN A 49 -4.77 -1.33 14.07
CA ASN A 49 -3.34 -1.21 14.36
C ASN A 49 -2.58 -0.33 13.35
N TRP A 50 -3.26 0.23 12.35
CA TRP A 50 -2.63 1.06 11.31
C TRP A 50 -2.57 2.54 11.73
N PHE A 51 -1.41 3.16 11.52
CA PHE A 51 -1.22 4.60 11.63
C PHE A 51 -1.06 5.23 10.25
N ALA A 52 -1.85 6.27 9.97
CA ALA A 52 -1.71 7.05 8.75
C ALA A 52 -0.51 8.01 8.87
N TYR A 53 0.57 7.71 8.15
CA TYR A 53 1.78 8.55 8.14
C TYR A 53 1.68 9.77 7.21
N ASN A 54 0.93 9.67 6.10
CA ASN A 54 0.72 10.77 5.15
C ASN A 54 -0.57 10.58 4.33
N THR A 55 -1.02 11.66 3.70
CA THR A 55 -2.13 11.70 2.71
C THR A 55 -1.64 12.13 1.33
N ALA A 56 -0.33 12.07 1.09
CA ALA A 56 0.29 12.65 -0.08
C ALA A 56 0.01 11.80 -1.33
N HIS A 57 -0.30 12.49 -2.42
CA HIS A 57 -0.41 11.94 -3.77
C HIS A 57 0.49 12.77 -4.69
N ASP A 58 0.96 12.18 -5.80
CA ASP A 58 1.93 12.82 -6.71
C ASP A 58 3.17 13.36 -5.98
N VAL A 59 3.75 12.52 -5.13
CA VAL A 59 4.89 12.83 -4.27
C VAL A 59 6.13 13.10 -5.11
N LYS A 60 6.63 14.34 -5.06
CA LYS A 60 7.96 14.68 -5.56
C LYS A 60 9.02 14.33 -4.53
N LEU A 61 9.91 13.41 -4.88
CA LEU A 61 11.03 13.05 -4.01
C LEU A 61 12.11 14.16 -4.03
N PRO A 62 12.59 14.63 -2.86
CA PRO A 62 13.68 15.59 -2.80
C PRO A 62 14.94 15.07 -3.51
N GLY A 63 15.50 15.86 -4.43
CA GLY A 63 16.71 15.49 -5.18
C GLY A 63 16.50 14.44 -6.28
N HIS A 64 15.25 14.12 -6.63
CA HIS A 64 14.92 13.24 -7.75
C HIS A 64 14.37 14.05 -8.92
N ASP A 65 15.00 13.93 -10.10
CA ASP A 65 14.58 14.62 -11.33
C ASP A 65 13.56 13.80 -12.17
N GLY A 66 13.13 12.64 -11.67
CA GLY A 66 12.16 11.79 -12.36
C GLY A 66 10.70 12.12 -12.04
N PRO A 67 9.76 11.23 -12.45
CA PRO A 67 8.34 11.45 -12.26
C PRO A 67 7.96 11.47 -10.78
N SER A 68 6.84 12.12 -10.48
CA SER A 68 6.25 12.06 -9.14
C SER A 68 5.70 10.67 -8.88
N LEU A 69 5.77 10.22 -7.62
CA LEU A 69 5.21 8.94 -7.21
C LEU A 69 3.72 9.13 -6.91
N PRO A 70 2.83 8.23 -7.35
CA PRO A 70 1.42 8.32 -6.98
C PRO A 70 1.23 8.22 -5.46
N PHE A 71 2.04 7.39 -4.78
CA PHE A 71 2.09 7.25 -3.32
C PHE A 71 3.44 6.64 -2.89
N LEU A 72 3.84 6.85 -1.63
CA LEU A 72 5.08 6.31 -1.07
C LEU A 72 4.79 5.08 -0.18
N MET A 73 4.75 3.88 -0.79
CA MET A 73 4.45 2.61 -0.09
C MET A 73 5.67 1.71 0.12
N TYR A 74 6.58 1.66 -0.85
CA TYR A 74 7.82 0.90 -0.78
C TYR A 74 9.03 1.83 -0.78
N PRO A 75 10.20 1.42 -0.25
CA PRO A 75 11.43 2.17 -0.41
C PRO A 75 11.74 2.46 -1.87
N GLN A 76 12.27 3.66 -2.10
CA GLN A 76 12.59 4.17 -3.44
C GLN A 76 14.10 4.39 -3.50
N ALA A 77 14.73 3.93 -4.58
CA ALA A 77 16.17 4.06 -4.78
C ALA A 77 16.48 4.49 -6.21
N VAL A 78 17.43 5.42 -6.34
CA VAL A 78 17.92 5.94 -7.61
C VAL A 78 19.42 5.76 -7.63
N THR A 79 19.92 5.19 -8.72
CA THR A 79 21.35 5.00 -9.00
C THR A 79 21.75 5.82 -10.23
N ALA A 80 23.05 5.83 -10.57
CA ALA A 80 23.50 6.42 -11.82
C ALA A 80 22.88 5.76 -13.08
N ALA A 81 22.38 4.52 -12.96
CA ALA A 81 21.68 3.82 -14.03
C ALA A 81 20.16 4.12 -14.06
N GLY A 82 19.65 4.89 -13.11
CA GLY A 82 18.24 5.24 -12.98
C GLY A 82 17.57 4.66 -11.74
N MET A 83 16.24 4.70 -11.75
CA MET A 83 15.39 4.24 -10.65
C MET A 83 15.32 2.72 -10.61
N LEU A 84 15.45 2.14 -9.41
CA LEU A 84 15.32 0.70 -9.21
C LEU A 84 13.85 0.29 -9.10
N ASP A 85 13.52 -0.90 -9.59
CA ASP A 85 12.20 -1.49 -9.39
C ASP A 85 12.07 -1.98 -7.95
N CYS A 86 11.24 -1.27 -7.15
CA CYS A 86 10.96 -1.62 -5.76
C CYS A 86 10.18 -2.93 -5.58
N LEU A 87 9.70 -3.55 -6.66
CA LEU A 87 8.99 -4.83 -6.67
C LEU A 87 9.87 -6.00 -7.13
N ASP A 88 11.13 -5.76 -7.51
CA ASP A 88 12.10 -6.79 -7.87
C ASP A 88 13.03 -7.09 -6.66
N PRO A 89 12.73 -8.12 -5.86
CA PRO A 89 13.52 -8.44 -4.67
C PRO A 89 14.91 -9.01 -5.00
N ASP A 90 15.15 -9.45 -6.23
CA ASP A 90 16.46 -9.96 -6.63
C ASP A 90 17.45 -8.82 -6.85
N SER A 91 17.01 -7.74 -7.50
CA SER A 91 17.84 -6.57 -7.80
C SER A 91 17.75 -5.44 -6.76
N PHE A 92 16.71 -5.39 -5.93
CA PHE A 92 16.55 -4.36 -4.89
C PHE A 92 16.29 -4.97 -3.51
N ARG A 93 17.33 -4.97 -2.66
CA ARG A 93 17.29 -5.43 -1.27
C ARG A 93 17.60 -4.29 -0.31
N TYR A 94 16.84 -4.20 0.78
CA TYR A 94 17.06 -3.19 1.82
C TYR A 94 16.77 -3.76 3.21
N THR A 95 17.35 -3.12 4.23
CA THR A 95 17.10 -3.43 5.64
C THR A 95 16.69 -2.15 6.36
N ILE A 96 15.50 -2.15 6.97
CA ILE A 96 15.05 -1.06 7.84
C ILE A 96 15.47 -1.39 9.28
N ARG A 97 16.18 -0.47 9.94
CA ARG A 97 16.52 -0.57 11.36
C ARG A 97 15.92 0.63 12.09
N SER A 98 15.28 0.37 13.22
CA SER A 98 14.73 1.40 14.11
C SER A 98 15.33 1.25 15.50
N ALA A 99 15.55 2.37 16.19
CA ALA A 99 15.95 2.41 17.59
C ALA A 99 15.15 3.49 18.31
N GLU A 100 14.90 3.30 19.60
CA GLU A 100 14.28 4.30 20.45
C GLU A 100 15.21 5.51 20.63
N ILE A 101 14.67 6.73 20.51
CA ILE A 101 15.48 7.96 20.54
C ILE A 101 15.54 8.57 21.95
N ALA A 102 14.55 8.31 22.81
CA ALA A 102 14.56 8.50 24.28
C ALA A 102 13.23 7.96 24.88
N VAL A 103 13.26 7.57 26.16
CA VAL A 103 12.08 7.26 27.00
C VAL A 103 11.68 8.50 27.80
#